data_AF-A0A925UEI8-F1
#
_entry.id   AF-A0A925UEI8-F1
#
_cell.length_a   1.000
_cell.length_b   1.000
_cell.length_c   1.000
_cell.angle_alpha   90.00
_cell.angle_beta   90.00
_cell.angle_gamma   90.00
#
_symmetry.space_group_name_H-M   'P 1'
#
loop_
_entity.id
_entity.type
_entity.pdbx_description
1 polymer ?
#
loop_
_entity_poly.entity_id
_entity_poly.type
_entity_poly.pdbx_seq_one_letter_code
_entity_poly.pdbx_strand_id
1 'polypeptide(L)'
;MTKDDRGPSPWARRLGFGGVIPFIGLAAAIWSARPGDSLFATSALLGYGAVIASFLGAIHWGLVMREGPAQPVPSLLWGVVPSLAGWAALLLGQAPGLLLMAALLWICFAVDRALY
;
A
#
# COMPACT_ATOMS: atom_id res chain seq x y z
N MET A 1 -4.10 24.39 24.94
CA MET A 1 -3.85 23.25 24.02
C MET A 1 -3.33 23.82 22.71
N THR A 2 -2.01 23.94 22.59
CA THR A 2 -1.35 24.35 21.35
C THR A 2 -1.54 23.24 20.33
N LYS A 3 -2.26 23.51 19.25
CA LYS A 3 -2.27 22.65 18.07
C LYS A 3 -0.81 22.51 17.63
N ASP A 4 -0.26 21.30 17.73
CA ASP A 4 1.13 21.06 17.34
C ASP A 4 1.19 21.17 15.81
N ASP A 5 1.63 22.33 15.30
CA ASP A 5 1.78 22.63 13.87
C ASP A 5 2.93 21.84 13.21
N ARG A 6 3.50 20.86 13.89
CA ARG A 6 4.58 20.02 13.37
C ARG A 6 3.98 18.98 12.43
N GLY A 7 3.99 19.30 11.13
CA GLY A 7 3.81 18.31 10.06
C GLY A 7 4.71 17.08 10.25
N PRO A 8 4.46 15.99 9.51
CA PRO A 8 5.14 14.71 9.74
C PRO A 8 6.66 14.89 9.78
N SER A 9 7.29 14.26 10.79
CA SER A 9 8.74 14.31 11.00
C SER A 9 9.49 14.13 9.67
N PRO A 10 10.57 14.89 9.42
CA PRO A 10 11.36 14.76 8.20
C PRO A 10 11.77 13.30 7.91
N TRP A 11 12.02 12.52 8.96
CA TRP A 11 12.32 11.09 8.85
C TRP A 11 11.12 10.26 8.41
N ALA A 12 9.93 10.50 8.94
CA ALA A 12 8.71 9.82 8.51
C ALA A 12 8.43 10.08 7.02
N ARG A 13 8.63 11.32 6.56
CA ARG A 13 8.48 11.69 5.15
C ARG A 13 9.50 10.98 4.26
N ARG A 14 10.78 10.96 4.66
CA ARG A 14 11.85 10.28 3.92
C ARG A 14 11.60 8.77 3.82
N LEU A 15 11.21 8.13 4.92
CA LEU A 15 10.91 6.70 4.93
C LEU A 15 9.67 6.37 4.09
N GLY A 16 8.64 7.22 4.15
CA GLY A 16 7.44 7.10 3.31
C GLY A 16 7.79 7.17 1.81
N PHE A 17 8.56 8.17 1.39
CA PHE A 17 9.02 8.25 -0.01
C PHE A 17 10.01 7.13 -0.38
N GLY A 18 10.81 6.65 0.58
CA GLY A 18 11.70 5.51 0.39
C GLY A 18 10.95 4.25 -0.04
N GLY A 19 9.70 4.07 0.41
CA GLY A 19 8.83 2.98 -0.03
C GLY A 19 8.49 3.00 -1.53
N VAL A 20 8.67 4.12 -2.23
CA VAL A 20 8.41 4.21 -3.68
C VAL A 20 9.56 3.64 -4.50
N ILE A 21 10.76 3.54 -3.92
CA ILE A 21 11.98 3.13 -4.63
C ILE A 21 11.82 1.75 -5.30
N PRO A 22 11.34 0.69 -4.62
CA PRO A 22 11.21 -0.61 -5.26
C PRO A 22 10.13 -0.63 -6.35
N PHE A 23 9.04 0.14 -6.21
CA PHE A 23 8.03 0.27 -7.26
C PHE A 23 8.63 0.82 -8.55
N ILE A 24 9.37 1.93 -8.47
CA ILE A 24 9.99 2.56 -9.64
C ILE A 24 11.05 1.64 -10.24
N GLY A 25 11.93 1.08 -9.41
CA GLY A 25 13.01 0.21 -9.88
C GLY A 25 12.49 -1.04 -10.59
N LEU A 26 11.49 -1.72 -10.01
CA LEU A 26 10.90 -2.92 -10.61
C LEU A 26 10.05 -2.60 -11.84
N ALA A 27 9.29 -1.50 -11.84
CA ALA A 27 8.55 -1.05 -13.01
C ALA A 27 9.49 -0.71 -14.18
N ALA A 28 10.61 -0.02 -13.91
CA ALA A 28 11.62 0.27 -14.90
C ALA A 28 12.29 -1.01 -15.44
N ALA A 29 12.57 -1.99 -14.57
CA ALA A 29 13.10 -3.28 -14.96
C ALA A 29 12.13 -4.02 -15.90
N ILE A 30 10.84 -4.07 -15.59
CA ILE A 30 9.80 -4.66 -16.45
C ILE A 30 9.73 -3.95 -17.80
N TRP A 31 9.74 -2.61 -17.80
CA TRP A 31 9.70 -1.79 -19.01
C TRP A 31 10.89 -2.03 -19.93
N SER A 32 12.08 -2.23 -19.35
CA SER A 32 13.32 -2.47 -20.10
C SER A 32 13.52 -3.93 -20.55
N ALA A 33 12.73 -4.86 -20.01
CA ALA A 33 12.87 -6.28 -20.29
C ALA A 33 12.32 -6.65 -21.67
N ARG A 34 12.88 -7.71 -22.26
CA ARG A 34 12.32 -8.32 -23.47
C ARG A 34 11.00 -9.03 -23.12
N PRO A 35 10.06 -9.15 -24.08
CA PRO A 35 8.83 -9.92 -23.87
C PRO A 35 9.17 -11.34 -23.39
N GLY A 36 8.74 -11.69 -22.17
CA GLY A 36 8.97 -13.01 -21.55
C GLY A 36 9.99 -13.03 -20.40
N ASP A 37 10.91 -12.07 -20.32
CA ASP A 37 12.00 -12.09 -19.33
C ASP A 37 11.68 -11.33 -18.03
N SER A 38 10.50 -10.69 -17.94
CA SER A 38 10.13 -9.85 -16.80
C SER A 38 9.46 -10.59 -15.65
N LEU A 39 9.35 -11.93 -15.69
CA LEU A 39 8.57 -12.70 -14.70
C LEU A 39 9.01 -12.43 -13.26
N PHE A 40 10.32 -12.44 -13.00
CA PHE A 40 10.83 -12.15 -11.66
C PHE A 40 10.49 -10.72 -11.22
N ALA A 41 10.74 -9.72 -12.08
CA ALA A 41 10.49 -8.32 -11.75
C ALA A 41 8.99 -8.05 -11.53
N THR A 42 8.11 -8.66 -12.33
CA THR A 42 6.66 -8.57 -12.15
C THR A 42 6.20 -9.21 -10.85
N SER A 43 6.67 -10.43 -10.55
CA SER A 43 6.34 -11.10 -9.29
C SER A 43 6.86 -10.34 -8.07
N ALA A 44 8.07 -9.78 -8.16
CA ALA A 44 8.63 -8.93 -7.12
C ALA A 44 7.82 -7.64 -6.93
N LEU A 45 7.37 -7.01 -8.02
CA LEU A 45 6.56 -5.79 -7.98
C LEU A 45 5.21 -6.06 -7.31
N LEU A 46 4.55 -7.16 -7.68
CA LEU A 46 3.31 -7.59 -7.05
C LEU A 46 3.49 -7.93 -5.57
N GLY A 47 4.53 -8.71 -5.24
CA GLY A 47 4.85 -9.09 -3.87
C GLY A 47 5.12 -7.86 -2.99
N TYR A 48 5.91 -6.92 -3.49
CA TYR A 48 6.18 -5.68 -2.79
C TYR A 48 4.92 -4.82 -2.62
N GLY A 49 4.09 -4.73 -3.66
CA GLY A 49 2.80 -4.05 -3.60
C GLY A 49 1.88 -4.61 -2.52
N ALA A 50 1.78 -5.94 -2.42
CA ALA A 50 0.97 -6.62 -1.41
C ALA A 50 1.48 -6.35 0.02
N VAL A 51 2.81 -6.31 0.21
CA VAL A 51 3.44 -5.95 1.50
C VAL A 51 3.06 -4.52 1.88
N ILE A 52 3.20 -3.55 0.95
CA ILE A 52 2.86 -2.15 1.21
C ILE A 52 1.36 -1.98 1.49
N ALA A 53 0.48 -2.61 0.71
CA ALA A 53 -0.95 -2.57 0.94
C ALA A 53 -1.32 -3.11 2.34
N SER A 54 -0.64 -4.16 2.80
CA SER A 54 -0.85 -4.70 4.16
C SER A 54 -0.48 -3.70 5.26
N PHE A 55 0.60 -2.92 5.07
CA PHE A 55 0.95 -1.85 6.01
C PHE A 55 -0.08 -0.71 6.02
N LEU A 56 -0.58 -0.30 4.86
CA LEU A 56 -1.61 0.75 4.76
C LEU A 56 -2.89 0.35 5.51
N GLY A 57 -3.33 -0.91 5.39
CA GLY A 57 -4.43 -1.44 6.18
C GLY A 57 -4.12 -1.46 7.68
N ALA A 58 -2.95 -1.95 8.08
CA ALA A 58 -2.58 -2.10 9.49
C ALA A 58 -2.57 -0.77 10.29
N ILE A 59 -2.29 0.37 9.64
CA ILE A 59 -2.31 1.69 10.30
C ILE A 59 -3.68 2.01 10.89
N HIS A 60 -4.77 1.60 10.22
CA HIS A 60 -6.13 1.84 10.69
C HIS A 60 -6.39 1.16 12.03
N TRP A 61 -5.96 -0.08 12.20
CA TRP A 61 -6.03 -0.77 13.49
C TRP A 61 -5.28 -0.01 14.59
N GLY A 62 -4.05 0.43 14.29
CA GLY A 62 -3.23 1.19 15.24
C GLY A 62 -3.84 2.53 15.66
N LEU A 63 -4.53 3.22 14.75
CA LEU A 63 -5.22 4.48 15.04
C LEU A 63 -6.48 4.26 15.88
N VAL A 64 -7.35 3.33 15.47
CA VAL A 64 -8.60 3.07 16.18
C VAL A 64 -8.33 2.49 17.58
N MET A 65 -7.29 1.68 17.76
CA MET A 65 -6.83 1.20 19.08
C MET A 65 -6.41 2.32 20.04
N ARG A 66 -6.00 3.48 19.54
CA ARG A 66 -5.66 4.64 20.37
C ARG A 66 -6.90 5.44 20.82
N GLU A 67 -8.03 5.29 20.13
CA GLU A 67 -9.25 6.09 20.37
C GLU A 67 -10.18 5.49 21.44
N GLY A 68 -9.94 4.25 21.90
CA GLY A 68 -10.64 3.63 23.01
C GLY A 68 -11.53 2.43 22.63
N PRO A 69 -12.42 1.96 23.53
CA PRO A 69 -13.17 0.71 23.36
C PRO A 69 -14.34 0.78 22.34
N ALA A 70 -14.84 1.97 22.02
CA ALA A 70 -15.90 2.15 21.02
C ALA A 70 -15.31 2.31 19.62
N GLN A 71 -14.93 1.19 18.99
CA GLN A 71 -14.22 1.21 17.71
C GLN A 71 -15.16 1.05 16.52
N PRO A 72 -15.14 1.96 15.53
CA PRO A 72 -15.94 1.82 14.32
C PRO A 72 -15.50 0.60 13.52
N VAL A 73 -16.37 -0.42 13.49
CA VAL A 73 -16.19 -1.67 12.71
C VAL A 73 -15.77 -1.42 11.25
N PRO A 74 -16.29 -0.42 10.52
CA PRO A 74 -15.85 -0.16 9.15
C PRO A 74 -14.36 0.17 9.01
N SER A 75 -13.75 0.85 9.99
CA SER A 75 -12.31 1.18 9.96
C SER A 75 -11.45 -0.06 10.21
N LEU A 76 -11.90 -0.95 11.11
CA LEU A 76 -11.25 -2.24 11.36
C LEU A 76 -11.33 -3.16 10.13
N LEU A 77 -12.49 -3.22 9.47
CA LEU A 77 -12.65 -3.95 8.21
C LEU A 77 -11.74 -3.39 7.12
N TRP A 78 -11.68 -2.06 7.00
CA TRP A 78 -10.78 -1.41 6.06
C TRP A 78 -9.31 -1.75 6.34
N GLY A 79 -8.93 -1.98 7.60
CA GLY A 79 -7.58 -2.41 7.92
C GLY A 79 -7.19 -3.80 7.39
N VAL A 80 -8.17 -4.63 6.98
CA VAL A 80 -7.94 -5.98 6.44
C VAL A 80 -8.14 -6.05 4.92
N VAL A 81 -9.03 -5.22 4.37
CA VAL A 81 -9.36 -5.25 2.92
C VAL A 81 -8.12 -5.12 2.01
N PRO A 82 -7.18 -4.18 2.25
CA PRO A 82 -6.00 -4.04 1.40
C PRO A 82 -5.07 -5.25 1.40
N SER A 83 -4.89 -5.94 2.53
CA SER A 83 -4.02 -7.13 2.57
C SER A 83 -4.63 -8.31 1.81
N LEU A 84 -5.94 -8.51 1.94
CA LEU A 84 -6.67 -9.55 1.19
C LEU A 84 -6.68 -9.26 -0.31
N ALA A 85 -6.91 -8.01 -0.71
CA ALA A 85 -6.88 -7.61 -2.11
C ALA A 85 -5.47 -7.74 -2.70
N GLY A 86 -4.43 -7.37 -1.94
CA GLY A 86 -3.03 -7.57 -2.33
C GLY A 86 -2.68 -9.04 -2.48
N TRP A 87 -3.14 -9.90 -1.58
CA TRP A 87 -2.97 -11.36 -1.70
C TRP A 87 -3.70 -11.92 -2.91
N ALA A 88 -4.95 -11.50 -3.16
CA ALA A 88 -5.70 -11.92 -4.34
C ALA A 88 -4.98 -11.50 -5.64
N ALA A 89 -4.38 -10.31 -5.69
CA ALA A 89 -3.61 -9.85 -6.84
C ALA A 89 -2.42 -10.77 -7.18
N LEU A 90 -1.79 -11.40 -6.18
CA LEU A 90 -0.70 -12.36 -6.39
C LEU A 90 -1.18 -13.64 -7.09
N LEU A 91 -2.46 -14.00 -6.94
CA LEU A 91 -3.03 -15.23 -7.47
C LEU A 91 -3.57 -15.09 -8.90
N LEU A 92 -3.80 -13.85 -9.38
CA LEU A 92 -4.41 -13.59 -10.69
C LEU A 92 -3.44 -13.77 -11.87
N GLY A 93 -2.14 -13.95 -11.60
CA GLY A 93 -1.11 -13.88 -12.64
C GLY A 93 -0.70 -12.44 -12.96
N GLN A 94 0.25 -12.28 -13.89
CA GLN A 94 1.00 -11.03 -14.06
C GLN A 94 0.13 -9.79 -14.37
N ALA A 95 -0.52 -9.76 -15.54
CA ALA A 95 -1.26 -8.58 -16.00
C ALA A 95 -2.47 -8.22 -15.13
N PRO A 96 -3.42 -9.14 -14.85
CA PRO A 96 -4.57 -8.81 -14.00
C PRO A 96 -4.15 -8.52 -12.55
N GLY A 97 -3.11 -9.19 -12.04
CA GLY A 97 -2.53 -8.88 -10.73
C GLY A 97 -2.01 -7.44 -10.66
N LEU A 98 -1.28 -6.98 -11.69
CA LEU A 98 -0.74 -5.61 -11.73
C LEU A 98 -1.85 -4.56 -11.80
N LEU A 99 -2.89 -4.82 -12.59
CA LEU A 99 -4.04 -3.91 -12.69
C LEU A 99 -4.79 -3.82 -11.36
N LEU A 100 -5.04 -4.97 -10.70
CA LEU A 100 -5.69 -4.98 -9.39
C LEU A 100 -4.83 -4.26 -8.35
N MET A 101 -3.51 -4.49 -8.34
CA MET A 101 -2.59 -3.82 -7.42
C MET A 101 -2.57 -2.31 -7.64
N ALA A 102 -2.54 -1.86 -8.89
CA ALA A 102 -2.60 -0.44 -9.21
C ALA A 102 -3.90 0.20 -8.72
N ALA A 103 -5.04 -0.43 -9.02
CA ALA A 103 -6.35 0.04 -8.56
C ALA A 103 -6.42 0.08 -7.02
N LEU A 104 -5.93 -0.96 -6.35
CA LEU A 104 -5.92 -1.04 -4.90
C LEU A 104 -5.13 0.12 -4.27
N LEU A 105 -3.91 0.39 -4.75
CA LEU A 105 -3.08 1.47 -4.21
C LEU A 105 -3.73 2.85 -4.42
N TRP A 106 -4.40 3.06 -5.56
CA TRP A 106 -5.19 4.27 -5.80
C TRP A 106 -6.38 4.41 -4.85
N ILE A 107 -7.08 3.31 -4.57
CA ILE A 107 -8.19 3.30 -3.60
C ILE A 107 -7.65 3.59 -2.19
N CYS A 108 -6.57 2.94 -1.76
CA CYS A 108 -5.95 3.24 -0.46
C CYS A 108 -5.59 4.72 -0.36
N PHE A 109 -4.97 5.31 -1.37
CA PHE A 109 -4.65 6.73 -1.41
C PHE A 109 -5.90 7.62 -1.30
N ALA A 110 -6.98 7.28 -2.03
CA ALA A 110 -8.22 8.03 -2.00
C ALA A 110 -8.91 7.97 -0.62
N VAL A 111 -8.92 6.80 0.01
CA VAL A 111 -9.48 6.60 1.35
C VAL A 111 -8.65 7.33 2.39
N ASP A 112 -7.33 7.18 2.37
CA ASP A 112 -6.43 7.85 3.30
C ASP A 112 -6.58 9.38 3.20
N ARG A 113 -6.69 9.93 1.98
CA ARG A 113 -6.92 11.36 1.75
C ARG A 113 -8.30 11.86 2.18
N ALA A 114 -9.31 10.98 2.18
CA ALA A 114 -10.66 11.34 2.63
C ALA A 114 -10.79 11.31 4.15
N LEU A 115 -10.00 10.47 4.83
CA LEU A 115 -10.03 10.26 6.28
C LEU A 115 -9.03 11.14 7.05
N TYR A 116 -7.94 11.60 6.43
CA TYR A 116 -6.84 12.35 7.07
C TYR A 116 -6.42 13.58 6.26
#